data_AF-I6ZSF2-F1
#
_entry.id   AF-I6ZSF2-F1
#
_cell.length_a   1.000
_cell.length_b   1.000
_cell.length_c   1.000
_cell.angle_alpha   90.00
_cell.angle_beta   90.00
_cell.angle_gamma   90.00
#
_symmetry.space_group_name_H-M   'P 1'
#
loop_
_entity.id
_entity.type
_entity.pdbx_description
1 polymer ?
#
loop_
_entity_poly.entity_id
_entity_poly.type
_entity_poly.pdbx_seq_one_letter_code
_entity_poly.pdbx_strand_id
1 'polypeptide(L)'
;MGSPTRYFDIFGLKPSFSIDKHDLKERYFEISKRIHPDKARPSPGEGTSIEEINKAYDVLRNDLARARYLSSTKKFDVGKQFLMEILDYEQEISGVSNDEDKRNIREDLQKRIDHCKLHINEEHLAKWGYYERLMKMLNNKKKEGK
;
A
#
# COMPACT_ATOMS: atom_id res chain seq x y z
N MET A 1 -0.01 -21.06 -8.44
CA MET A 1 -0.51 -20.38 -7.23
C MET A 1 0.62 -19.55 -6.67
N GLY A 2 0.67 -18.24 -6.95
CA GLY A 2 1.75 -17.39 -6.42
C GLY A 2 1.56 -17.22 -4.93
N SER A 3 2.59 -17.49 -4.14
CA SER A 3 2.54 -17.32 -2.68
C SER A 3 2.08 -15.89 -2.35
N PRO A 4 1.13 -15.71 -1.43
CA PRO A 4 0.66 -14.37 -1.01
C PRO A 4 1.80 -13.49 -0.46
N THR A 5 2.95 -14.08 -0.18
CA THR A 5 4.13 -13.47 0.42
C THR A 5 5.30 -13.34 -0.55
N ARG A 6 5.14 -13.65 -1.84
CA ARG A 6 6.25 -13.76 -2.82
C ARG A 6 7.21 -12.56 -2.79
N TYR A 7 6.72 -11.33 -2.61
CA TYR A 7 7.59 -10.16 -2.52
C TYR A 7 8.45 -10.15 -1.26
N PHE A 8 7.93 -10.61 -0.13
CA PHE A 8 8.72 -10.78 1.09
C PHE A 8 9.72 -11.92 0.95
N ASP A 9 9.31 -13.03 0.31
CA ASP A 9 10.16 -14.20 0.06
C ASP A 9 11.39 -13.84 -0.80
N ILE A 10 11.24 -12.98 -1.80
CA ILE A 10 12.36 -12.49 -2.65
C ILE A 10 13.47 -11.86 -1.82
N PHE A 11 13.11 -11.11 -0.77
CA PHE A 11 14.07 -10.46 0.12
C PHE A 11 14.35 -11.28 1.38
N GLY A 12 13.80 -12.48 1.54
CA GLY A 12 13.93 -13.27 2.78
C GLY A 12 13.35 -12.55 4.02
N LEU A 13 12.35 -11.70 3.83
CA LEU A 13 11.67 -10.97 4.90
C LEU A 13 10.47 -11.78 5.39
N LYS A 14 10.14 -11.66 6.68
CA LYS A 14 8.86 -12.17 7.17
C LYS A 14 7.73 -11.25 6.67
N PRO A 15 6.59 -11.80 6.22
CA PRO A 15 5.44 -11.01 5.79
C PRO A 15 4.89 -10.22 6.97
N SER A 16 5.17 -8.93 6.97
CA SER A 16 4.75 -7.99 8.01
C SER A 16 4.56 -6.63 7.39
N PHE A 17 3.66 -5.83 7.97
CA PHE A 17 3.58 -4.44 7.60
C PHE A 17 4.75 -3.63 8.17
N SER A 18 5.18 -3.91 9.40
CA SER A 18 6.32 -3.22 10.01
C SER A 18 7.61 -3.90 9.59
N ILE A 19 8.09 -3.60 8.38
CA ILE A 19 9.43 -3.99 7.92
C ILE A 19 10.40 -2.83 8.07
N ASP A 20 11.66 -3.17 8.30
CA ASP A 20 12.74 -2.19 8.31
C ASP A 20 13.09 -1.77 6.88
N LYS A 21 12.95 -0.47 6.58
CA LYS A 21 13.20 0.07 5.24
C LYS A 21 14.69 0.11 4.89
N HIS A 22 15.57 0.18 5.89
CA HIS A 22 17.01 0.11 5.69
C HIS A 22 17.42 -1.31 5.31
N ASP A 23 16.96 -2.33 6.06
CA ASP A 23 17.18 -3.75 5.75
C ASP A 23 16.65 -4.10 4.36
N LEU A 24 15.43 -3.67 4.01
CA LEU A 24 14.87 -3.89 2.67
C LEU A 24 15.78 -3.31 1.57
N LYS A 25 16.32 -2.09 1.78
CA LYS A 25 17.19 -1.42 0.81
C LYS A 25 18.54 -2.11 0.67
N GLU A 26 19.14 -2.56 1.77
CA GLU A 26 20.39 -3.31 1.76
C GLU A 26 20.23 -4.63 0.98
N ARG A 27 19.18 -5.40 1.29
CA ARG A 27 18.89 -6.66 0.59
C ARG A 27 18.61 -6.45 -0.90
N TYR A 28 17.87 -5.40 -1.25
CA TYR A 28 17.67 -5.02 -2.65
C TYR A 28 19.00 -4.79 -3.37
N PHE A 29 19.90 -4.00 -2.76
CA PHE A 29 21.20 -3.70 -3.36
C PHE A 29 22.09 -4.94 -3.49
N GLU A 30 22.08 -5.83 -2.50
CA GLU A 30 22.80 -7.11 -2.56
C GLU A 30 22.29 -8.01 -3.68
N ILE A 31 20.98 -8.13 -3.85
CA ILE A 31 20.36 -8.95 -4.89
C ILE A 31 20.63 -8.34 -6.27
N SER A 32 20.45 -7.03 -6.45
CA SER A 32 20.75 -6.34 -7.71
C SER A 32 22.21 -6.50 -8.13
N LYS A 33 23.15 -6.50 -7.18
CA LYS A 33 24.58 -6.77 -7.44
C LYS A 33 24.84 -8.18 -7.96
N ARG A 34 24.06 -9.17 -7.54
CA ARG A 34 24.22 -10.57 -7.93
C ARG A 34 23.61 -10.88 -9.30
N ILE A 35 22.62 -10.10 -9.74
CA ILE A 35 21.86 -10.29 -11.00
C ILE A 35 22.41 -9.40 -12.14
N HIS A 36 23.61 -8.84 -11.99
CA HIS A 36 24.23 -8.05 -13.06
C HIS A 36 24.22 -8.83 -14.39
N PRO A 37 23.85 -8.19 -15.51
CA PRO A 37 23.68 -8.86 -16.82
C PRO A 37 24.95 -9.52 -17.36
N ASP A 38 26.10 -9.21 -16.76
CA ASP A 38 27.41 -9.78 -17.05
C ASP A 38 27.64 -11.15 -16.40
N LYS A 39 26.89 -11.48 -15.34
CA LYS A 39 26.94 -12.78 -14.66
C LYS A 39 25.70 -13.59 -15.02
N ALA A 40 25.88 -14.48 -16.00
CA ALA A 40 25.07 -15.66 -16.33
C ALA A 40 23.56 -15.56 -16.02
N ARG A 41 22.76 -15.52 -17.09
CA ARG A 41 21.32 -15.74 -17.10
C ARG A 41 20.95 -16.87 -16.11
N PRO A 42 20.12 -16.62 -15.07
CA PRO A 42 19.65 -17.70 -14.21
C PRO A 42 18.89 -18.73 -15.06
N SER A 43 19.07 -20.01 -14.75
CA SER A 43 18.47 -21.14 -15.48
C SER A 43 16.98 -20.91 -15.77
N PRO A 44 16.49 -21.30 -16.96
CA PRO A 44 15.08 -21.18 -17.31
C PRO A 44 14.27 -22.14 -16.43
N GLY A 45 13.59 -21.61 -15.41
CA GLY A 45 12.68 -22.39 -14.57
C GLY A 45 12.49 -21.89 -13.14
N GLU A 46 13.47 -21.21 -12.54
CA GLU A 46 13.43 -20.89 -11.09
C GLU A 46 13.92 -19.48 -10.70
N GLY A 47 14.33 -18.65 -11.67
CA GLY A 47 14.87 -17.31 -11.38
C GLY A 47 13.80 -16.25 -11.15
N THR A 48 13.87 -15.52 -10.03
CA THR A 48 13.17 -14.23 -9.88
C THR A 48 13.78 -13.22 -10.85
N SER A 49 12.99 -12.66 -11.77
CA SER A 49 13.47 -11.67 -12.73
C SER A 49 13.88 -10.37 -12.04
N ILE A 50 14.82 -9.62 -12.63
CA ILE A 50 15.19 -8.27 -12.14
C ILE A 50 13.97 -7.34 -12.07
N GLU A 51 13.03 -7.49 -13.00
CA GLU A 51 11.75 -6.77 -13.00
C GLU A 51 10.88 -7.13 -11.80
N GLU A 52 10.82 -8.41 -11.41
CA GLU A 52 10.09 -8.85 -10.22
C GLU A 52 10.72 -8.30 -8.94
N ILE A 53 12.05 -8.25 -8.86
CA ILE A 53 12.77 -7.68 -7.70
C ILE A 53 12.51 -6.18 -7.57
N ASN A 54 12.62 -5.44 -8.68
CA ASN A 54 12.33 -4.01 -8.69
C ASN A 54 10.89 -3.74 -8.28
N LYS A 55 9.94 -4.53 -8.79
CA LYS A 55 8.52 -4.42 -8.43
C LYS A 55 8.27 -4.76 -6.97
N ALA A 56 8.88 -5.84 -6.46
CA ALA A 56 8.78 -6.22 -5.06
C ALA A 56 9.34 -5.13 -4.15
N TYR A 57 10.49 -4.54 -4.49
CA TYR A 57 11.09 -3.44 -3.73
C TYR A 57 10.20 -2.20 -3.71
N ASP A 58 9.64 -1.78 -4.85
CA ASP A 58 8.75 -0.61 -4.91
C ASP A 58 7.49 -0.81 -4.07
N VAL A 59 6.88 -2.00 -4.16
CA VAL A 59 5.70 -2.37 -3.37
C VAL A 59 6.02 -2.41 -1.87
N LEU A 60 7.14 -3.02 -1.48
CA LEU A 60 7.48 -3.15 -0.06
C LEU A 60 7.99 -1.85 0.56
N ARG A 61 8.66 -0.96 -0.18
CA ARG A 61 9.13 0.32 0.38
C ARG A 61 7.98 1.31 0.62
N ASN A 62 6.94 1.23 -0.22
CA ASN A 62 5.77 2.11 -0.13
C ASN A 62 4.78 1.52 0.87
N ASP A 63 4.54 2.23 1.97
CA ASP A 63 3.71 1.72 3.05
C ASP A 63 2.27 1.40 2.57
N LEU A 64 1.67 2.24 1.72
CA LEU A 64 0.34 1.96 1.17
C LEU A 64 0.34 0.73 0.23
N ALA A 65 1.34 0.63 -0.65
CA ALA A 65 1.44 -0.52 -1.54
C ALA A 65 1.67 -1.82 -0.76
N ARG A 66 2.49 -1.78 0.30
CA ARG A 66 2.71 -2.89 1.22
C ARG A 66 1.45 -3.28 1.99
N ALA A 67 0.71 -2.29 2.51
CA ALA A 67 -0.58 -2.51 3.18
C ALA A 67 -1.58 -3.18 2.24
N ARG A 68 -1.68 -2.72 0.99
CA ARG A 68 -2.55 -3.32 -0.04
C ARG A 68 -2.10 -4.71 -0.45
N TYR A 69 -0.80 -4.94 -0.56
CA TYR A 69 -0.25 -6.25 -0.88
C TYR A 69 -0.58 -7.26 0.22
N LEU A 70 -0.38 -6.90 1.49
CA LEU A 70 -0.77 -7.71 2.64
C LEU A 70 -2.29 -7.90 2.72
N SER A 71 -3.09 -6.85 2.50
CA SER A 71 -4.55 -6.93 2.57
C SER A 71 -5.17 -7.71 1.40
N SER A 72 -4.57 -7.67 0.21
CA SER A 72 -5.06 -8.47 -0.94
C SER A 72 -4.97 -9.97 -0.68
N THR A 73 -4.16 -10.39 0.31
CA THR A 73 -3.95 -11.79 0.66
C THR A 73 -4.88 -12.30 1.75
N LYS A 74 -5.50 -11.40 2.52
CA LYS A 74 -6.50 -11.70 3.54
C LYS A 74 -7.72 -10.81 3.32
N LYS A 75 -8.85 -11.38 2.91
CA LYS A 75 -10.14 -10.69 2.91
C LYS A 75 -10.51 -10.31 4.35
N PHE A 76 -10.02 -9.17 4.81
CA PHE A 76 -10.32 -8.66 6.12
C PHE A 76 -11.71 -8.02 6.09
N ASP A 77 -12.64 -8.58 6.86
CA ASP A 77 -13.96 -7.99 7.03
C ASP A 77 -13.84 -6.79 7.99
N VAL A 78 -13.85 -5.58 7.43
CA VAL A 78 -13.76 -4.32 8.19
C VAL A 78 -15.04 -3.99 8.96
N GLY A 79 -16.07 -4.85 8.88
CA GLY A 79 -17.36 -4.68 9.54
C GLY A 79 -18.30 -3.73 8.79
N LYS A 80 -19.62 -4.00 8.88
CA LYS A 80 -20.67 -3.21 8.21
C LYS A 80 -20.69 -1.73 8.65
N GLN A 81 -20.43 -1.46 9.93
CA GLN A 81 -20.45 -0.10 10.46
C GLN A 81 -19.38 0.79 9.83
N PHE A 82 -18.18 0.24 9.63
CA PHE A 82 -17.11 0.94 8.92
C PHE A 82 -17.46 1.15 7.45
N LEU A 83 -18.06 0.16 6.78
CA LEU A 83 -18.48 0.34 5.38
C LEU A 83 -19.53 1.44 5.23
N MET A 84 -20.45 1.58 6.17
CA MET A 84 -21.39 2.71 6.19
C MET A 84 -20.67 4.05 6.38
N GLU A 85 -19.67 4.12 7.26
CA GLU A 85 -18.82 5.32 7.41
C GLU A 85 -18.11 5.69 6.09
N ILE A 86 -17.56 4.70 5.38
CA ILE A 86 -16.92 4.94 4.08
C ILE A 86 -17.93 5.47 3.04
N LEU A 87 -19.14 4.93 3.01
CA LEU A 87 -20.19 5.41 2.10
C LEU A 87 -20.59 6.86 2.43
N ASP A 88 -20.69 7.20 3.71
CA ASP A 88 -20.99 8.57 4.16
C ASP A 88 -19.91 9.55 3.70
N TYR A 89 -18.63 9.20 3.87
CA TYR A 89 -17.52 9.98 3.30
C TYR A 89 -17.60 10.09 1.77
N GLU A 90 -17.94 9.04 1.04
CA GLU A 90 -18.10 9.12 -0.42
C GLU A 90 -19.22 10.11 -0.80
N GLN A 91 -20.33 10.13 -0.05
CA GLN A 91 -21.41 11.11 -0.27
C GLN A 91 -20.97 12.54 0.06
N GLU A 92 -20.28 12.75 1.18
CA GLU A 92 -19.79 14.06 1.60
C GLU A 92 -18.76 14.60 0.59
N ILE A 93 -17.80 13.77 0.16
CA ILE A 93 -16.84 14.11 -0.89
C ILE A 93 -17.57 14.43 -2.20
N SER A 94 -18.64 13.71 -2.56
CA SER A 94 -19.43 13.99 -3.75
C SER A 94 -20.25 15.28 -3.63
N GLY A 95 -20.68 15.67 -2.44
CA GLY A 95 -21.41 16.92 -2.19
C GLY A 95 -20.53 18.16 -2.02
N VAL A 96 -19.25 17.99 -1.67
CA VAL A 96 -18.36 19.10 -1.30
C VAL A 96 -18.17 20.09 -2.45
N SER A 97 -18.51 21.36 -2.22
CA SER A 97 -18.47 22.40 -3.27
C SER A 97 -17.57 23.59 -2.92
N ASN A 98 -17.29 23.80 -1.63
CA ASN A 98 -16.37 24.85 -1.17
C ASN A 98 -15.02 24.26 -0.74
N ASP A 99 -13.98 25.11 -0.65
CA ASP A 99 -12.63 24.69 -0.29
C ASP A 99 -12.48 24.43 1.22
N GLU A 100 -13.36 25.01 2.06
CA GLU A 100 -13.36 24.86 3.52
C GLU A 100 -13.78 23.46 3.95
N ASP A 101 -14.95 22.98 3.51
CA ASP A 101 -15.41 21.61 3.75
C ASP A 101 -14.42 20.60 3.18
N LYS A 102 -13.87 20.88 1.99
CA LYS A 102 -12.82 20.05 1.40
C LYS A 102 -11.58 19.96 2.30
N ARG A 103 -11.19 21.06 2.94
CA ARG A 103 -10.09 21.08 3.90
C ARG A 103 -10.43 20.29 5.15
N ASN A 104 -11.63 20.47 5.70
CA ASN A 104 -12.09 19.76 6.89
C ASN A 104 -12.08 18.24 6.68
N ILE A 105 -12.66 17.76 5.58
CA ILE A 105 -12.65 16.32 5.20
C ILE A 105 -11.22 15.81 5.04
N ARG A 106 -10.36 16.60 4.39
CA ARG A 106 -8.94 16.25 4.19
C ARG A 106 -8.22 16.08 5.53
N GLU A 107 -8.42 17.00 6.46
CA GLU A 107 -7.80 16.97 7.78
C GLU A 107 -8.31 15.79 8.62
N ASP A 108 -9.61 15.50 8.56
CA ASP A 108 -10.18 14.36 9.25
C ASP A 108 -9.65 13.02 8.72
N LEU A 109 -9.67 12.83 7.38
CA LEU A 109 -9.10 11.64 6.75
C LEU A 109 -7.61 11.48 7.10
N GLN A 110 -6.85 12.59 7.12
CA GLN A 110 -5.44 12.55 7.49
C GLN A 110 -5.24 12.08 8.93
N LYS A 111 -6.03 12.60 9.89
CA LYS A 111 -5.99 12.15 11.29
C LYS A 111 -6.27 10.65 11.41
N ARG A 112 -7.28 10.15 10.69
CA ARG A 112 -7.63 8.72 10.69
C ARG A 112 -6.52 7.86 10.07
N ILE A 113 -5.89 8.34 9.01
CA ILE A 113 -4.72 7.68 8.39
C ILE A 113 -3.56 7.61 9.38
N ASP A 114 -3.23 8.70 10.07
CA ASP A 114 -2.13 8.71 11.03
C ASP A 114 -2.44 7.84 12.26
N HIS A 115 -3.69 7.79 12.72
CA HIS A 115 -4.12 6.83 13.73
C HIS A 115 -3.90 5.37 13.28
N CYS A 116 -4.22 5.04 12.02
CA CYS A 116 -3.96 3.71 11.46
C CYS A 116 -2.46 3.39 11.39
N LYS A 117 -1.61 4.38 11.10
CA LYS A 117 -0.14 4.20 11.09
C LYS A 117 0.45 4.01 12.48
N LEU A 118 -0.15 4.60 13.52
CA LEU A 118 0.28 4.41 14.90
C LEU A 118 -0.16 3.06 15.46
N HIS A 119 -1.37 2.60 15.09
CA HIS A 119 -1.95 1.33 15.54
C HIS A 119 -1.90 0.27 14.43
N ILE A 120 -0.69 -0.16 14.06
CA ILE A 120 -0.50 -1.16 13.00
C ILE A 120 -1.07 -2.51 13.44
N ASN A 121 -2.23 -2.86 12.90
CA ASN A 121 -2.81 -4.21 12.96
C ASN A 121 -3.58 -4.50 11.66
N GLU A 122 -4.03 -5.74 11.48
CA GLU A 122 -4.69 -6.16 10.24
C GLU A 122 -5.93 -5.32 9.88
N GLU A 123 -6.69 -4.88 10.89
CA GLU A 123 -7.86 -4.00 10.71
C GLU A 123 -7.46 -2.60 10.25
N HIS A 124 -6.55 -1.94 10.96
CA HIS A 124 -6.10 -0.58 10.63
C HIS A 124 -5.40 -0.52 9.27
N LEU A 125 -4.71 -1.58 8.88
CA LEU A 125 -4.11 -1.69 7.54
C LEU A 125 -5.18 -1.75 6.45
N ALA A 126 -6.26 -2.50 6.67
CA ALA A 126 -7.40 -2.52 5.77
C ALA A 126 -8.07 -1.14 5.72
N LYS A 127 -8.41 -0.56 6.88
CA LYS A 127 -9.05 0.77 7.00
C LYS A 127 -8.23 1.88 6.33
N TRP A 128 -6.90 1.88 6.49
CA TRP A 128 -6.02 2.84 5.83
C TRP A 128 -6.17 2.80 4.30
N GLY A 129 -6.28 1.61 3.70
CA GLY A 129 -6.51 1.47 2.27
C GLY A 129 -7.77 2.19 1.77
N TYR A 130 -8.85 2.17 2.57
CA TYR A 130 -10.10 2.89 2.29
C TYR A 130 -9.94 4.40 2.44
N TYR A 131 -9.33 4.88 3.54
CA TYR A 131 -9.12 6.32 3.76
C TYR A 131 -8.23 6.95 2.68
N GLU A 132 -7.19 6.25 2.22
CA GLU A 132 -6.36 6.72 1.08
C GLU A 132 -7.13 6.79 -0.23
N ARG A 133 -8.10 5.89 -0.45
CA ARG A 133 -8.98 5.95 -1.63
C ARG A 133 -9.89 7.18 -1.56
N LEU A 134 -10.48 7.45 -0.39
CA LEU A 134 -11.28 8.65 -0.15
C LEU A 134 -10.45 9.92 -0.36
N MET A 135 -9.22 9.95 0.18
CA MET A 135 -8.29 11.08 0.00
C MET A 135 -7.96 11.32 -1.48
N LYS A 136 -7.78 10.26 -2.27
CA LYS A 136 -7.60 10.37 -3.74
C LYS A 136 -8.85 10.91 -4.43
N MET A 137 -10.04 10.45 -4.05
CA MET A 137 -11.31 10.93 -4.60
C MET A 137 -11.48 12.44 -4.33
N LEU A 138 -11.24 12.87 -3.09
CA LEU A 138 -11.28 14.28 -2.69
C LEU A 138 -10.28 15.14 -3.48
N ASN A 139 -9.07 14.65 -3.69
CA ASN A 139 -8.05 15.34 -4.49
C ASN A 139 -8.43 15.40 -5.99
N ASN A 140 -8.99 14.33 -6.55
CA ASN A 140 -9.38 14.27 -7.97
C ASN A 140 -10.57 15.18 -8.30
N LYS A 141 -11.46 15.46 -7.36
CA LYS A 141 -12.55 16.42 -7.56
C LYS A 141 -12.07 17.83 -7.95
N LYS A 142 -10.80 18.16 -7.70
CA LYS A 142 -10.17 19.42 -8.15
C LYS A 142 -9.93 19.48 -9.66
N LYS A 143 -9.96 18.34 -10.38
CA LYS A 143 -9.68 18.26 -11.83
C LYS A 143 -10.93 18.32 -12.72
N GLU A 144 -12.11 18.00 -12.21
CA GLU A 144 -13.36 17.99 -13.01
C GLU A 144 -14.07 19.34 -13.08
N GLY A 145 -13.55 20.37 -12.39
CA GLY A 145 -14.11 21.72 -12.37
C GLY A 145 -13.26 22.77 -13.10
N LYS A 146 -12.40 22.38 -14.05
CA LYS A 146 -11.62 23.33 -14.86
C LYS A 146 -12.02 23.27 -16.33
#